data_AF-C6E507-F1
#
_entry.id   AF-C6E507-F1
#
_cell.length_a   1.000
_cell.length_b   1.000
_cell.length_c   1.000
_cell.angle_alpha   90.00
_cell.angle_beta   90.00
_cell.angle_gamma   90.00
#
_symmetry.space_group_name_H-M   'P 1'
#
loop_
_entity.id
_entity.type
_entity.pdbx_description
1 polymer ?
#
loop_
_entity_poly.entity_id
_entity_poly.type
_entity_poly.pdbx_seq_one_letter_code
_entity_poly.pdbx_strand_id
1 'polypeptide(L)'
;MNIEKFHKKDVAYRELQTALKLFFAGADLFSVITLAAAAEEILGELLRQKEGEGRGRFQSVLHLFTSRKTEPVSSGTLNESELYLHLDLRQEALFLLGRGVDEYRALEGSASDEMLRFDREFRAEKG
;
A
#
# COMPACT_ATOMS: atom_id res chain seq x y z
N MET A 1 -26.80 -10.55 -11.71
CA MET A 1 -25.57 -9.97 -11.16
C MET A 1 -25.87 -8.52 -10.78
N ASN A 2 -25.79 -8.16 -9.49
CA ASN A 2 -25.97 -6.78 -9.04
C ASN A 2 -24.62 -6.08 -9.07
N ILE A 3 -24.55 -4.92 -9.71
CA ILE A 3 -23.36 -4.07 -9.71
C ILE A 3 -23.62 -2.96 -8.70
N GLU A 4 -22.88 -2.99 -7.58
CA GLU A 4 -22.93 -1.95 -6.56
C GLU A 4 -21.85 -0.90 -6.79
N LYS A 5 -22.16 0.35 -6.44
CA LYS A 5 -21.24 1.48 -6.57
C LYS A 5 -20.57 1.77 -5.22
N PHE A 6 -19.26 1.67 -5.18
CA PHE A 6 -18.45 2.04 -4.01
C PHE A 6 -17.59 3.27 -4.31
N HIS A 7 -17.41 4.13 -3.31
CA HIS A 7 -16.45 5.21 -3.42
C HIS A 7 -15.03 4.63 -3.26
N LYS A 8 -14.08 5.05 -4.12
CA LYS A 8 -12.69 4.57 -4.10
C LYS A 8 -12.06 4.69 -2.71
N LYS A 9 -12.31 5.81 -2.02
CA LYS A 9 -11.85 6.05 -0.65
C LYS A 9 -12.33 4.97 0.34
N ASP A 10 -13.59 4.55 0.24
CA ASP A 10 -14.17 3.57 1.17
C ASP A 10 -13.54 2.19 0.96
N VAL A 11 -13.23 1.86 -0.30
CA VAL A 11 -12.47 0.66 -0.65
C VAL A 11 -11.08 0.73 -0.01
N ALA A 12 -10.32 1.80 -0.28
CA ALA A 12 -8.97 1.94 0.25
C ALA A 12 -8.91 1.94 1.79
N TYR A 13 -9.89 2.56 2.45
CA TYR A 13 -10.03 2.51 3.90
C TYR A 13 -10.24 1.08 4.42
N ARG A 14 -11.12 0.30 3.76
CA ARG A 14 -11.37 -1.10 4.14
C ARG A 14 -10.13 -1.97 3.92
N GLU A 15 -9.42 -1.78 2.82
CA GLU A 15 -8.16 -2.47 2.53
C GLU A 15 -7.12 -2.16 3.61
N LEU A 16 -6.91 -0.87 3.93
CA LEU A 16 -5.96 -0.43 4.96
C LEU A 16 -6.33 -0.95 6.36
N GLN A 17 -7.60 -0.86 6.76
CA GLN A 17 -8.06 -1.41 8.05
C GLN A 17 -7.87 -2.91 8.12
N THR A 18 -8.12 -3.63 7.03
CA THR A 18 -7.94 -5.08 6.98
C THR A 18 -6.45 -5.44 7.07
N ALA A 19 -5.59 -4.72 6.34
CA ALA A 19 -4.15 -4.87 6.41
C ALA A 19 -3.62 -4.66 7.84
N LEU A 20 -4.06 -3.59 8.52
CA LEU A 20 -3.70 -3.30 9.91
C LEU A 20 -4.15 -4.42 10.86
N LYS A 21 -5.39 -4.89 10.73
CA LYS A 21 -5.92 -5.99 11.55
C LYS A 21 -5.11 -7.28 11.38
N LEU A 22 -4.79 -7.64 10.14
CA LEU A 22 -3.95 -8.80 9.84
C LEU A 22 -2.54 -8.64 10.39
N PHE A 23 -1.95 -7.44 10.28
CA PHE A 23 -0.64 -7.15 10.82
C PHE A 23 -0.59 -7.31 12.35
N PHE A 24 -1.56 -6.72 13.07
CA PHE A 24 -1.66 -6.88 14.53
C PHE A 24 -1.94 -8.32 14.96
N ALA A 25 -2.62 -9.11 14.13
CA ALA A 25 -2.86 -10.52 14.38
C ALA A 25 -1.63 -11.41 14.11
N GLY A 26 -0.52 -10.84 13.61
CA GLY A 26 0.66 -11.61 13.21
C GLY A 26 0.37 -12.56 12.03
N ALA A 27 -0.60 -12.19 11.18
CA ALA A 27 -0.99 -12.98 10.02
C ALA A 27 0.04 -12.89 8.88
N ASP A 28 -0.28 -13.53 7.75
CA ASP A 28 0.59 -13.56 6.57
C ASP A 28 0.95 -12.14 6.07
N LEU A 29 2.26 -11.85 6.03
CA LEU A 29 2.77 -10.55 5.66
C LEU A 29 2.61 -10.24 4.18
N PHE A 30 2.56 -11.24 3.29
CA PHE A 30 2.27 -10.99 1.88
C PHE A 30 0.85 -10.45 1.68
N SER A 31 -0.12 -11.00 2.43
CA SER A 31 -1.49 -10.50 2.46
C SER A 31 -1.56 -9.07 2.99
N VAL A 32 -0.88 -8.77 4.11
CA VAL A 32 -0.77 -7.40 4.64
C VAL A 32 -0.21 -6.44 3.61
N ILE A 33 0.92 -6.79 2.98
CA ILE A 33 1.59 -5.99 1.96
C ILE A 33 0.66 -5.74 0.77
N THR A 34 -0.02 -6.77 0.28
CA THR A 34 -0.92 -6.66 -0.88
C THR A 34 -2.04 -5.66 -0.62
N LEU A 35 -2.73 -5.80 0.53
CA LEU A 35 -3.85 -4.93 0.90
C LEU A 35 -3.37 -3.50 1.18
N ALA A 36 -2.23 -3.35 1.88
CA ALA A 36 -1.64 -2.05 2.17
C ALA A 36 -1.19 -1.33 0.89
N ALA A 37 -0.60 -2.04 -0.07
CA ALA A 37 -0.20 -1.48 -1.37
C ALA A 37 -1.41 -1.06 -2.20
N ALA A 38 -2.49 -1.86 -2.21
CA ALA A 38 -3.73 -1.49 -2.88
C ALA A 38 -4.37 -0.23 -2.26
N ALA A 39 -4.36 -0.14 -0.93
CA ALA A 39 -4.85 1.03 -0.22
C ALA A 39 -4.02 2.28 -0.53
N GLU A 40 -2.70 2.20 -0.42
CA GLU A 40 -1.74 3.27 -0.74
C GLU A 40 -1.93 3.77 -2.17
N GLU A 41 -2.04 2.89 -3.16
CA GLU A 41 -2.23 3.32 -4.54
C GLU A 41 -3.50 4.16 -4.72
N ILE A 42 -4.62 3.70 -4.16
CA ILE A 42 -5.90 4.40 -4.29
C ILE A 42 -5.89 5.72 -3.51
N LEU A 43 -5.34 5.75 -2.30
CA LEU A 43 -5.26 6.97 -1.49
C LEU A 43 -4.33 7.99 -2.13
N GLY A 44 -3.16 7.56 -2.59
CA GLY A 44 -2.23 8.37 -3.36
C GLY A 44 -2.86 8.96 -4.63
N GLU A 45 -3.64 8.17 -5.39
CA GLU A 45 -4.41 8.69 -6.54
C GLU A 45 -5.38 9.80 -6.13
N LEU A 46 -6.18 9.58 -5.08
CA LEU A 46 -7.18 10.54 -4.61
C LEU A 46 -6.53 11.83 -4.08
N LEU A 47 -5.40 11.72 -3.39
CA LEU A 47 -4.63 12.87 -2.92
C LEU A 47 -4.07 13.69 -4.08
N ARG A 48 -3.49 13.05 -5.10
CA ARG A 48 -3.01 13.75 -6.31
C ARG A 48 -4.13 14.53 -7.00
N GLN A 49 -5.33 13.96 -7.06
CA GLN A 49 -6.51 14.64 -7.60
C GLN A 49 -6.96 15.84 -6.74
N LYS A 50 -6.81 15.74 -5.40
CA LYS A 50 -7.16 16.81 -4.45
C LYS A 50 -6.15 17.97 -4.46
N GLU A 51 -4.85 17.69 -4.59
CA GLU A 51 -3.77 18.68 -4.50
C GLU A 51 -3.43 19.38 -5.83
N GLY A 52 -3.97 18.92 -6.96
CA GLY A 52 -3.53 19.33 -8.30
C GLY A 52 -2.19 18.68 -8.68
N GLU A 53 -1.91 18.52 -9.97
CA GLU A 53 -0.80 17.69 -10.53
C GLU A 53 0.64 18.16 -10.22
N GLY A 54 0.94 18.68 -9.02
CA GLY A 54 2.21 19.29 -8.66
C GLY A 54 3.11 18.50 -7.70
N ARG A 55 2.65 17.40 -7.09
CA ARG A 55 3.47 16.62 -6.16
C ARG A 55 3.97 15.32 -6.80
N GLY A 56 5.28 15.13 -6.70
CA GLY A 56 6.06 14.12 -7.42
C GLY A 56 5.44 12.74 -7.47
N ARG A 57 5.74 12.03 -8.56
CA ARG A 57 5.32 10.66 -8.87
C ARG A 57 5.78 9.71 -7.76
N PHE A 58 4.97 9.51 -6.72
CA PHE A 58 5.21 8.46 -5.75
C PHE A 58 5.08 7.12 -6.47
N GLN A 59 6.17 6.35 -6.50
CA GLN A 59 6.18 5.05 -7.13
C GLN A 59 5.43 4.09 -6.20
N SER A 60 4.19 3.78 -6.57
CA SER A 60 3.43 2.64 -6.07
C SER A 60 4.33 1.45 -5.85
N VAL A 61 4.43 0.89 -4.65
CA VAL A 61 5.31 -0.28 -4.43
C VAL A 61 4.76 -1.53 -5.14
N LEU A 62 3.52 -1.50 -5.61
CA LEU A 62 2.94 -2.53 -6.48
C LEU A 62 3.77 -2.82 -7.73
N HIS A 63 4.59 -1.88 -8.21
CA HIS A 63 5.51 -2.15 -9.33
C HIS A 63 6.65 -3.12 -8.97
N LEU A 64 6.94 -3.34 -7.67
CA LEU A 64 7.86 -4.40 -7.24
C LEU A 64 7.22 -5.78 -7.40
N PHE A 65 5.90 -5.87 -7.24
CA PHE A 65 5.13 -7.10 -7.42
C PHE A 65 4.68 -7.33 -8.87
N THR A 66 4.66 -6.27 -9.67
CA THR A 66 4.24 -6.29 -11.06
C THR A 66 5.39 -5.84 -11.93
N SER A 67 6.13 -6.80 -12.49
CA SER A 67 7.17 -6.52 -13.49
C SER A 67 6.58 -5.62 -14.59
N ARG A 68 6.91 -4.33 -14.57
CA ARG A 68 6.51 -3.40 -15.64
C ARG A 68 7.26 -3.80 -16.90
N LYS A 69 6.59 -4.55 -17.78
CA LYS A 69 7.06 -4.79 -19.14
C LYS A 69 7.28 -3.46 -19.86
N THR A 70 8.51 -3.20 -20.28
CA THR A 70 8.78 -2.38 -21.46
C THR A 70 9.59 -3.10 -22.54
N GLU A 71 10.05 -4.33 -22.33
CA GLU A 71 10.72 -5.10 -23.39
C GLU A 71 10.05 -6.46 -23.61
N PRO A 72 9.89 -6.89 -24.88
CA PRO A 72 9.41 -8.22 -25.18
C PRO A 72 10.42 -9.22 -24.62
N VAL A 73 9.94 -10.18 -23.83
CA VAL A 73 10.74 -11.29 -23.31
C VAL A 73 11.42 -11.95 -24.50
N SER A 74 12.73 -11.69 -24.66
CA SER A 74 13.59 -12.39 -25.58
C SER A 74 13.45 -13.89 -25.30
N SER A 75 13.45 -14.72 -26.34
CA SER A 75 13.33 -16.18 -26.27
C SER A 75 14.55 -16.84 -25.60
N GLY A 76 14.90 -16.41 -24.41
CA GLY A 76 15.96 -16.92 -23.54
C GLY A 76 15.44 -17.10 -22.13
N THR A 77 16.12 -17.97 -21.37
CA THR A 77 15.91 -18.20 -19.94
C THR A 77 15.75 -16.89 -19.16
N LEU A 78 14.64 -16.78 -18.41
CA LEU A 78 14.40 -15.68 -17.46
C LEU A 78 15.56 -15.57 -16.48
N ASN A 79 15.99 -14.34 -16.18
CA ASN A 79 17.03 -14.09 -15.20
C ASN A 79 16.48 -14.16 -13.76
N GLU A 80 17.36 -14.30 -12.76
CA GLU A 80 16.95 -14.48 -11.35
C GLU A 80 16.10 -13.31 -10.83
N SER A 81 16.43 -12.08 -11.18
CA SER A 81 15.65 -10.88 -10.82
C SER A 81 14.27 -10.80 -11.46
N GLU A 82 14.01 -11.54 -12.55
CA GLU A 82 12.68 -11.66 -13.16
C GLU A 82 11.83 -12.75 -12.49
N LEU A 83 12.48 -13.71 -11.82
CA LEU A 83 11.83 -14.87 -11.20
C LEU A 83 11.61 -14.71 -9.70
N TYR A 84 12.48 -13.97 -9.02
CA TYR A 84 12.51 -13.89 -7.57
C TYR A 84 12.43 -12.44 -7.07
N LEU A 85 11.67 -12.27 -5.99
CA LEU A 85 11.58 -11.02 -5.25
C LEU A 85 12.43 -11.15 -3.98
N HIS A 86 13.38 -10.24 -3.80
CA HIS A 86 14.14 -10.12 -2.55
C HIS A 86 13.54 -8.98 -1.71
N LEU A 87 12.95 -9.34 -0.57
CA LEU A 87 12.20 -8.40 0.27
C LEU A 87 12.31 -8.77 1.75
N ASP A 88 12.51 -7.79 2.62
CA ASP A 88 12.19 -7.92 4.05
C ASP A 88 10.68 -7.66 4.22
N LEU A 89 9.92 -8.74 4.38
CA LEU A 89 8.46 -8.70 4.50
C LEU A 89 7.98 -7.79 5.63
N ARG A 90 8.68 -7.76 6.76
CA ARG A 90 8.23 -6.99 7.92
C ARG A 90 8.48 -5.51 7.70
N GLN A 91 9.66 -5.16 7.19
CA GLN A 91 9.96 -3.76 6.86
C GLN A 91 9.04 -3.24 5.76
N GLU A 92 8.75 -4.04 4.74
CA GLU A 92 7.85 -3.64 3.66
C GLU A 92 6.42 -3.43 4.15
N ALA A 93 5.90 -4.34 4.99
CA ALA A 93 4.59 -4.18 5.60
C ALA A 93 4.52 -2.89 6.44
N LEU A 94 5.54 -2.63 7.28
CA LEU A 94 5.61 -1.41 8.07
C LEU A 94 5.65 -0.15 7.21
N PHE A 95 6.44 -0.16 6.14
CA PHE A 95 6.55 0.94 5.20
C PHE A 95 5.21 1.26 4.53
N LEU A 96 4.57 0.25 3.94
CA LEU A 96 3.31 0.41 3.22
C LEU A 96 2.14 0.80 4.13
N LEU A 97 2.03 0.17 5.30
CA LEU A 97 1.01 0.54 6.29
C LEU A 97 1.21 1.98 6.76
N GLY A 98 2.46 2.39 7.03
CA GLY A 98 2.76 3.77 7.41
C GLY A 98 2.35 4.78 6.34
N ARG A 99 2.67 4.50 5.07
CA ARG A 99 2.26 5.35 3.94
C ARG A 99 0.75 5.43 3.81
N GLY A 100 0.05 4.30 3.83
CA GLY A 100 -1.41 4.27 3.76
C GLY A 100 -2.07 5.06 4.89
N VAL A 101 -1.54 4.96 6.11
CA VAL A 101 -2.01 5.74 7.28
C VAL A 101 -1.80 7.25 7.06
N ASP A 102 -0.63 7.66 6.60
CA ASP A 102 -0.32 9.07 6.35
C ASP A 102 -1.20 9.66 5.25
N GLU A 103 -1.39 8.92 4.16
CA GLU A 103 -2.20 9.35 3.03
C GLU A 103 -3.69 9.42 3.38
N TYR A 104 -4.20 8.44 4.13
CA TYR A 104 -5.58 8.49 4.63
C TYR A 104 -5.82 9.73 5.50
N ARG A 105 -4.90 10.04 6.42
CA ARG A 105 -4.99 11.24 7.25
C ARG A 105 -4.90 12.53 6.47
N ALA A 106 -4.03 12.61 5.47
CA ALA A 106 -3.95 13.78 4.61
C ALA A 106 -5.26 14.01 3.82
N LEU A 107 -5.94 12.91 3.47
CA LEU A 107 -7.20 12.97 2.74
C LEU A 107 -8.37 13.38 3.64
N GLU A 108 -8.53 12.72 4.80
CA GLU A 108 -9.70 12.83 5.68
C GLU A 108 -9.54 13.77 6.88
N GLY A 109 -8.32 14.11 7.27
CA GLY A 109 -8.02 14.88 8.48
C GLY A 109 -8.26 14.12 9.80
N SER A 110 -8.51 12.81 9.75
CA SER A 110 -8.72 11.94 10.91
C SER A 110 -8.08 10.56 10.71
N ALA A 111 -8.04 9.75 11.78
CA ALA A 111 -7.45 8.42 11.78
C ALA A 111 -8.35 7.44 12.56
N SER A 112 -8.38 6.16 12.16
CA SER A 112 -9.07 5.12 12.94
C SER A 112 -8.24 4.69 14.16
N ASP A 113 -8.86 3.98 15.10
CA ASP A 113 -8.19 3.45 16.29
C ASP A 113 -7.02 2.53 15.93
N GLU A 114 -7.17 1.69 14.90
CA GLU A 114 -6.09 0.83 14.41
C GLU A 114 -4.91 1.63 13.85
N MET A 115 -5.16 2.75 13.17
CA MET A 115 -4.11 3.62 12.63
C MET A 115 -3.37 4.35 13.76
N LEU A 116 -4.11 4.83 14.77
CA LEU A 116 -3.53 5.46 15.95
C LEU A 116 -2.70 4.44 16.76
N ARG A 117 -3.20 3.22 16.89
CA ARG A 117 -2.49 2.11 17.51
C ARG A 117 -1.20 1.80 16.76
N PHE A 118 -1.25 1.73 15.42
CA PHE A 118 -0.09 1.43 14.59
C PHE A 118 1.03 2.43 14.79
N ASP A 119 0.70 3.73 14.76
CA ASP A 119 1.69 4.77 15.00
C ASP A 119 2.33 4.68 16.38
N ARG A 120 1.52 4.46 17.42
CA ARG A 120 2.00 4.33 18.79
C ARG A 120 2.95 3.15 18.96
N GLU A 121 2.64 2.01 18.35
CA GLU A 121 3.39 0.76 18.55
C GLU A 121 4.61 0.63 17.62
N PHE A 122 4.60 1.28 16.45
CA PHE A 122 5.60 1.04 15.41
C PHE A 122 6.28 2.29 14.83
N ARG A 123 5.80 3.50 15.16
CA ARG A 123 6.34 4.76 14.60
C ARG A 123 6.72 5.81 15.65
N ALA A 124 6.34 5.62 16.91
CA ALA A 124 6.56 6.59 17.99
C ALA A 124 8.04 6.85 18.36
N GLU A 125 9.00 6.09 17.81
CA GLU A 125 10.44 6.25 18.12
C GLU A 125 11.20 7.25 17.22
N LYS A 126 10.53 8.00 16.33
CA LYS A 126 11.17 9.12 15.61
C LYS A 126 10.86 10.46 16.29
N GLY A 127 11.41 10.64 17.49
CA GLY A 127 11.54 11.93 18.17
C GLY A 127 12.96 12.46 18.06
#